data_AF-A0A852TZK8-F1
#
_entry.id   AF-A0A852TZK8-F1
#
_cell.length_a   1.000
_cell.length_b   1.000
_cell.length_c   1.000
_cell.angle_alpha   90.00
_cell.angle_beta   90.00
_cell.angle_gamma   90.00
#
_symmetry.space_group_name_H-M   'P 1'
#
loop_
_entity.id
_entity.type
_entity.pdbx_description
1 polymer ?
#
loop_
_entity_poly.entity_id
_entity_poly.type
_entity_poly.pdbx_seq_one_letter_code
_entity_poly.pdbx_strand_id
1 'polypeptide(L)'
;MTGSQGVREVTDGVPGLADRLWNRAVTPEDYVTAAGEKYQAAVLEQYRLYVEMADRVSARRSLTNTFFLTVNATLIAMAGAFGSSVLKGVSVWGVVPIGLIAVCQCAVWFLLILSYKQLNGAKYRVIGELERRLPALPYRDAEWLELGEGKSWRRYVPLTRVELGVPAIFAALYLLIVVAALISR
;
A
#
# COMPACT_ATOMS: atom_id res chain seq x y z
N MET A 1 18.86 14.82 -37.80
CA MET A 1 18.93 14.46 -36.37
C MET A 1 17.61 14.88 -35.74
N THR A 2 16.60 14.01 -35.80
CA THR A 2 15.24 14.28 -35.31
C THR A 2 14.88 13.14 -34.38
N GLY A 3 15.20 13.32 -33.10
CA GLY A 3 14.87 12.40 -32.03
C GLY A 3 13.69 12.95 -31.21
N SER A 4 12.48 12.94 -31.78
CA SER A 4 11.27 13.00 -30.96
C SER A 4 10.87 11.58 -30.61
N GLN A 5 11.56 10.98 -29.64
CA GLN A 5 11.05 9.76 -29.04
C GLN A 5 9.86 10.16 -28.18
N GLY A 6 8.67 9.86 -28.70
CA GLY A 6 7.42 9.98 -27.96
C GLY A 6 7.57 9.25 -26.63
N VAL A 7 7.33 9.99 -25.56
CA VAL A 7 7.11 9.47 -24.21
C VAL A 7 6.03 8.41 -24.34
N ARG A 8 6.43 7.14 -24.35
CA ARG A 8 5.50 6.02 -24.41
C ARG A 8 4.66 6.08 -23.14
N GLU A 9 3.37 6.30 -23.33
CA GLU A 9 2.36 6.31 -22.28
C GLU A 9 2.21 4.90 -21.71
N VAL A 10 3.17 4.49 -20.87
CA VAL A 10 3.03 3.33 -20.00
C VAL A 10 2.22 3.81 -18.81
N THR A 11 0.92 3.93 -19.00
CA THR A 11 0.01 4.05 -17.86
C THR A 11 -0.82 2.79 -17.82
N ASP A 12 -0.59 1.98 -16.79
CA ASP A 12 -1.58 1.01 -16.29
C ASP A 12 -2.81 1.75 -15.73
N GLY A 13 -3.21 2.87 -16.32
CA GLY A 13 -4.34 3.70 -15.91
C GLY A 13 -5.62 3.18 -16.53
N VAL A 14 -6.75 3.41 -15.86
CA VAL A 14 -8.05 3.19 -16.48
C VAL A 14 -8.19 4.16 -17.65
N PRO A 15 -8.53 3.70 -18.87
CA PRO A 15 -8.76 4.59 -20.02
C PRO A 15 -9.76 5.70 -19.66
N GLY A 16 -9.47 6.93 -20.06
CA GLY A 16 -10.33 8.10 -19.78
C GLY A 16 -10.22 8.66 -18.35
N LEU A 17 -9.23 8.26 -17.55
CA LEU A 17 -9.00 8.85 -16.22
C LEU A 17 -8.77 10.38 -16.32
N ALA A 18 -7.94 10.81 -17.26
CA ALA A 18 -7.68 12.24 -17.50
C ALA A 18 -8.98 13.00 -17.79
N ASP A 19 -9.86 12.42 -18.63
CA ASP A 19 -11.14 13.04 -18.99
C ASP A 19 -12.11 13.15 -17.81
N ARG A 20 -12.06 12.19 -16.87
CA ARG A 20 -12.93 12.14 -15.68
C ARG A 20 -12.43 12.99 -14.53
N LEU A 21 -11.12 13.25 -14.47
CA LEU A 21 -10.52 14.04 -13.40
C LEU A 21 -10.97 15.51 -13.45
N TRP A 22 -11.06 16.07 -14.65
CA TRP A 22 -11.30 17.51 -14.82
C TRP A 22 -12.78 17.83 -14.93
N ASN A 23 -13.26 18.71 -14.04
CA ASN A 23 -14.63 19.20 -14.07
C ASN A 23 -14.83 20.11 -15.30
N ARG A 24 -15.56 19.63 -16.31
CA ARG A 24 -15.82 20.36 -17.56
C ARG A 24 -16.77 21.55 -17.39
N ALA A 25 -17.52 21.61 -16.29
CA ALA A 25 -18.38 22.74 -15.97
C ALA A 25 -17.61 23.90 -15.32
N VAL A 26 -16.33 23.71 -15.00
CA VAL A 26 -15.50 24.71 -14.33
C VAL A 26 -14.27 25.01 -15.19
N THR A 27 -14.25 26.19 -15.74
CA THR A 27 -13.24 26.75 -16.64
C THR A 27 -12.36 27.75 -15.90
N PRO A 28 -11.17 28.10 -16.43
CA PRO A 28 -10.38 29.21 -15.91
C PRO A 28 -11.15 30.55 -15.87
N GLU A 29 -12.15 30.71 -16.75
CA GLU A 29 -13.03 31.88 -16.81
C GLU A 29 -13.97 31.95 -15.60
N ASP A 30 -14.30 30.83 -14.94
CA ASP A 30 -15.08 30.86 -13.70
C ASP A 30 -14.30 31.43 -12.51
N TYR A 31 -12.98 31.60 -12.67
CA TYR A 31 -12.05 32.12 -11.67
C TYR A 31 -11.47 33.49 -12.07
N VAL A 32 -12.22 34.35 -12.77
CA VAL A 32 -11.74 35.64 -13.29
C VAL A 32 -11.02 36.48 -12.22
N THR A 33 -9.69 36.40 -12.23
CA THR A 33 -8.76 37.49 -11.95
C THR A 33 -7.80 37.57 -13.13
N ALA A 34 -7.17 38.74 -13.31
CA ALA A 34 -6.51 39.19 -14.54
C ALA A 34 -5.41 38.29 -15.16
N ALA A 35 -5.09 37.12 -14.60
CA ALA A 35 -4.07 36.21 -15.14
C ALA A 35 -4.36 34.70 -14.98
N GLY A 36 -5.56 34.28 -14.56
CA GLY A 36 -5.84 32.85 -14.28
C GLY A 36 -5.13 32.29 -13.04
N GLU A 37 -4.48 33.16 -12.26
CA GLU A 37 -3.75 32.82 -11.03
C GLU A 37 -4.63 32.08 -10.01
N LYS A 38 -5.89 32.49 -9.83
CA LYS A 38 -6.83 31.84 -8.89
C LYS A 38 -7.15 30.41 -9.29
N TYR A 39 -7.27 30.14 -10.59
CA TYR A 39 -7.50 28.79 -11.10
C TYR A 39 -6.29 27.89 -10.83
N GLN A 40 -5.09 28.38 -11.16
CA GLN A 40 -3.85 27.64 -10.94
C GLN A 40 -3.57 27.42 -9.45
N ALA A 41 -3.88 28.41 -8.60
CA ALA A 41 -3.83 28.27 -7.15
C ALA A 41 -4.80 27.20 -6.65
N ALA A 42 -6.02 27.13 -7.19
CA ALA A 42 -6.99 26.08 -6.82
C ALA A 42 -6.51 24.68 -7.23
N VAL A 43 -5.94 24.52 -8.44
CA VAL A 43 -5.36 23.26 -8.90
C VAL A 43 -4.19 22.83 -8.01
N LEU A 44 -3.28 23.77 -7.70
CA LEU A 44 -2.15 23.53 -6.81
C LEU A 44 -2.60 23.13 -5.40
N GLU A 45 -3.63 23.78 -4.87
CA GLU A 45 -4.16 23.46 -3.54
C GLU A 45 -4.83 22.07 -3.53
N GLN A 46 -5.61 21.73 -4.57
CA GLN A 46 -6.18 20.39 -4.73
C GLN A 46 -5.08 19.32 -4.81
N TYR A 47 -4.04 19.58 -5.59
CA TYR A 47 -2.88 18.71 -5.68
C TYR A 47 -2.22 18.52 -4.31
N ARG A 48 -1.91 19.60 -3.60
CA ARG A 48 -1.29 19.57 -2.27
C ARG A 48 -2.11 18.74 -1.28
N LEU A 49 -3.41 19.04 -1.15
CA LEU A 49 -4.30 18.32 -0.25
C LEU A 49 -4.42 16.84 -0.63
N TYR A 50 -4.47 16.52 -1.92
CA TYR A 50 -4.62 15.15 -2.38
C TYR A 50 -3.34 14.31 -2.19
N VAL A 51 -2.16 14.91 -2.40
CA VAL A 51 -0.85 14.32 -2.06
C VAL A 51 -0.76 14.06 -0.57
N GLU A 52 -1.13 15.03 0.27
CA GLU A 52 -1.13 14.87 1.72
C GLU A 52 -2.08 13.74 2.17
N MET A 53 -3.26 13.65 1.57
CA MET A 53 -4.18 12.53 1.83
C MET A 53 -3.59 11.18 1.40
N ALA A 54 -2.85 11.11 0.29
CA ALA A 54 -2.20 9.88 -0.12
C ALA A 54 -1.09 9.46 0.85
N ASP A 55 -0.30 10.41 1.34
CA ASP A 55 0.72 10.18 2.36
C ASP A 55 0.11 9.72 3.69
N ARG A 56 -0.98 10.36 4.15
CA ARG A 56 -1.72 9.93 5.35
C ARG A 56 -2.22 8.48 5.25
N VAL A 57 -2.59 7.99 4.06
CA VAL A 57 -2.95 6.58 3.86
C VAL A 57 -1.71 5.68 3.95
N SER A 58 -0.57 6.09 3.39
CA SER A 58 0.71 5.39 3.56
C SER A 58 1.11 5.29 5.04
N ALA A 59 0.94 6.37 5.82
CA ALA A 59 1.18 6.37 7.27
C ALA A 59 0.24 5.40 8.01
N ARG A 60 -1.05 5.36 7.63
CA ARG A 60 -2.01 4.41 8.20
C ARG A 60 -1.66 2.95 7.91
N ARG A 61 -1.15 2.66 6.71
CA ARG A 61 -0.63 1.33 6.35
C ARG A 61 0.55 0.94 7.24
N SER A 62 1.51 1.85 7.44
CA SER A 62 2.66 1.62 8.33
C SER A 62 2.22 1.30 9.75
N LEU A 63 1.28 2.09 10.31
CA LEU A 63 0.70 1.84 11.63
C LEU A 63 0.00 0.47 11.70
N THR A 64 -0.79 0.11 10.68
CA THR A 64 -1.46 -1.19 10.60
C THR A 64 -0.45 -2.34 10.62
N ASN A 65 0.67 -2.21 9.90
CA ASN A 65 1.72 -3.21 9.88
C ASN A 65 2.40 -3.35 11.24
N THR A 66 2.74 -2.25 11.91
CA THR A 66 3.34 -2.26 13.24
C THR A 66 2.41 -2.90 14.27
N PHE A 67 1.10 -2.61 14.20
CA PHE A 67 0.10 -3.23 15.06
C PHE A 67 0.11 -4.75 14.91
N PHE A 68 -0.05 -5.27 13.70
CA PHE A 68 -0.08 -6.72 13.49
C PHE A 68 1.26 -7.39 13.79
N LEU A 69 2.38 -6.76 13.47
CA LEU A 69 3.69 -7.28 13.84
C LEU A 69 3.81 -7.43 15.36
N THR A 70 3.40 -6.41 16.12
CA THR A 70 3.44 -6.42 17.59
C THR A 70 2.56 -7.52 18.18
N VAL A 71 1.34 -7.67 17.67
CA VAL A 71 0.41 -8.73 18.11
C VAL A 71 1.01 -10.11 17.86
N ASN A 72 1.46 -10.38 16.63
CA ASN A 72 2.02 -11.68 16.27
C ASN A 72 3.33 -12.00 17.01
N ALA A 73 4.22 -11.01 17.15
CA ALA A 73 5.47 -11.17 17.89
C ALA A 73 5.20 -11.48 19.37
N THR A 74 4.23 -10.80 19.98
CA THR A 74 3.80 -11.09 21.36
C THR A 74 3.24 -12.50 21.49
N LEU A 75 2.38 -12.93 20.56
CA LEU A 75 1.82 -14.29 20.57
C LEU A 75 2.92 -15.35 20.47
N ILE A 76 3.90 -15.17 19.58
CA ILE A 76 5.04 -16.09 19.44
C ILE A 76 5.92 -16.08 20.68
N ALA A 77 6.21 -14.91 21.25
CA ALA A 77 7.00 -14.81 22.49
C ALA A 77 6.31 -15.53 23.66
N MET A 78 5.00 -15.35 23.81
CA MET A 78 4.21 -16.08 24.82
C MET A 78 4.21 -17.58 24.56
N ALA A 79 4.03 -18.01 23.30
CA ALA A 79 4.09 -19.42 22.94
C ALA A 79 5.46 -20.05 23.25
N GLY A 80 6.56 -19.33 23.02
CA GLY A 80 7.91 -19.78 23.39
C GLY A 80 8.14 -19.84 24.89
N ALA A 81 7.69 -18.82 25.63
CA ALA A 81 7.88 -18.73 27.09
C ALA A 81 7.07 -19.79 27.86
N PHE A 82 5.85 -20.09 27.41
CA PHE A 82 4.92 -20.97 28.14
C PHE A 82 4.69 -22.32 27.45
N GLY A 83 5.19 -22.52 26.23
CA GLY A 83 4.85 -23.67 25.39
C GLY A 83 5.16 -25.03 26.00
N SER A 84 6.29 -25.19 26.70
CA SER A 84 6.67 -26.47 27.30
C SER A 84 5.77 -26.91 28.47
N SER A 85 5.19 -25.96 29.22
CA SER A 85 4.21 -26.22 30.28
C SER A 85 2.78 -26.30 29.76
N VAL A 86 2.43 -25.48 28.77
CA VAL A 86 1.08 -25.40 28.20
C VAL A 86 0.80 -26.61 27.30
N LEU A 87 1.74 -27.03 26.45
CA LEU A 87 1.55 -28.18 25.55
C LEU A 87 1.41 -29.52 26.29
N LYS A 88 1.90 -29.62 27.53
CA LYS A 88 1.74 -30.83 28.37
C LYS A 88 0.40 -30.90 29.11
N GLY A 89 -0.30 -29.77 29.29
CA GLY A 89 -1.54 -29.69 30.09
C GLY A 89 -2.77 -29.22 29.33
N VAL A 90 -2.61 -28.61 28.15
CA VAL A 90 -3.72 -28.11 27.34
C VAL A 90 -4.15 -29.16 26.33
N SER A 91 -5.43 -29.54 26.39
CA SER A 91 -6.05 -30.38 25.38
C SER A 91 -5.87 -29.75 24.01
N VAL A 92 -5.48 -30.55 23.02
CA VAL A 92 -5.31 -30.10 21.62
C VAL A 92 -6.57 -29.43 21.06
N TRP A 93 -7.76 -29.70 21.63
CA TRP A 93 -8.99 -28.98 21.30
C TRP A 93 -8.99 -27.49 21.69
N GLY A 94 -8.09 -27.05 22.58
CA GLY A 94 -7.85 -25.65 22.91
C GLY A 94 -6.78 -24.99 22.02
N VAL A 95 -5.76 -25.73 21.60
CA VAL A 95 -4.65 -25.18 20.76
C VAL A 95 -5.10 -24.96 19.32
N VAL A 96 -5.86 -25.90 18.75
CA VAL A 96 -6.28 -25.83 17.33
C VAL A 96 -7.11 -24.58 17.03
N PRO A 97 -8.18 -24.23 17.77
CA PRO A 97 -8.96 -23.02 17.50
C PRO A 97 -8.13 -21.74 17.62
N ILE A 98 -7.25 -21.64 18.62
CA ILE A 98 -6.38 -20.48 18.82
C ILE A 98 -5.41 -20.32 17.63
N GLY A 99 -4.79 -21.42 17.19
CA GLY A 99 -3.91 -21.42 16.03
C GLY A 99 -4.65 -21.01 14.74
N LEU A 100 -5.87 -21.51 14.54
CA LEU A 100 -6.70 -21.11 13.39
C LEU A 100 -7.06 -19.62 13.42
N ILE A 101 -7.40 -19.07 14.60
CA ILE A 101 -7.65 -17.63 14.76
C ILE A 101 -6.40 -16.82 14.40
N ALA A 102 -5.21 -17.26 14.83
CA ALA A 102 -3.94 -16.59 14.52
C ALA A 102 -3.63 -16.63 13.00
N VAL A 103 -3.89 -17.75 12.33
CA VAL A 103 -3.76 -17.87 10.86
C VAL A 103 -4.76 -16.95 10.14
N CYS A 104 -6.02 -16.93 10.57
CA CYS A 104 -7.04 -16.02 10.02
C CYS A 104 -6.62 -14.55 10.17
N GLN A 105 -6.05 -14.18 11.32
CA GLN A 105 -5.54 -12.83 11.55
C GLN A 105 -4.37 -12.47 10.63
N CYS A 106 -3.50 -13.43 10.28
CA CYS A 106 -2.47 -13.24 9.26
C CYS A 106 -3.08 -13.03 7.86
N ALA A 107 -4.14 -13.75 7.51
CA ALA A 107 -4.85 -13.56 6.24
C ALA A 107 -5.49 -12.17 6.15
N VAL A 108 -6.12 -11.70 7.23
CA VAL A 108 -6.66 -10.33 7.33
C VAL A 108 -5.56 -9.28 7.14
N TRP A 109 -4.40 -9.47 7.79
CA TRP A 109 -3.26 -8.58 7.62
C TRP A 109 -2.78 -8.52 6.17
N PHE A 110 -2.66 -9.67 5.51
CA PHE A 110 -2.29 -9.75 4.09
C PHE A 110 -3.27 -8.99 3.19
N LEU A 111 -4.57 -9.17 3.40
CA LEU A 111 -5.62 -8.46 2.64
C LEU A 111 -5.56 -6.95 2.87
N LEU A 112 -5.29 -6.49 4.08
CA LEU A 112 -5.15 -5.07 4.39
C LEU A 112 -3.96 -4.45 3.67
N ILE A 113 -2.80 -5.12 3.64
CA ILE A 113 -1.63 -4.65 2.87
C ILE A 113 -1.98 -4.51 1.38
N LEU A 114 -2.68 -5.49 0.80
CA LEU A 114 -3.11 -5.43 -0.60
C LEU A 114 -4.08 -4.28 -0.85
N SER A 115 -5.06 -4.08 0.03
CA SER A 115 -6.04 -2.99 -0.05
C SER A 115 -5.34 -1.62 -0.05
N TYR A 116 -4.41 -1.40 0.89
CA TYR A 116 -3.64 -0.14 0.93
C TYR A 116 -2.76 0.06 -0.32
N LYS A 117 -2.12 -1.02 -0.82
CA LYS A 117 -1.34 -0.95 -2.06
C LYS A 117 -2.22 -0.51 -3.24
N GLN A 118 -3.41 -1.10 -3.39
CA GLN A 118 -4.33 -0.79 -4.47
C GLN A 118 -4.84 0.65 -4.37
N LEU A 119 -5.28 1.07 -3.18
CA LEU A 119 -5.79 2.41 -2.93
C LEU A 119 -4.73 3.49 -3.20
N ASN A 120 -3.52 3.32 -2.68
CA ASN A 120 -2.44 4.27 -2.93
C ASN A 120 -2.04 4.28 -4.40
N GLY A 121 -1.97 3.12 -5.06
CA GLY A 121 -1.72 3.07 -6.51
C GLY A 121 -2.78 3.82 -7.33
N ALA A 122 -4.05 3.80 -6.90
CA ALA A 122 -5.08 4.62 -7.53
C ALA A 122 -4.89 6.12 -7.24
N LYS A 123 -4.59 6.49 -6.00
CA LYS A 123 -4.32 7.88 -5.61
C LYS A 123 -3.14 8.48 -6.35
N TYR A 124 -2.00 7.79 -6.44
CA TYR A 124 -0.83 8.28 -7.17
C TYR A 124 -1.06 8.43 -8.67
N ARG A 125 -1.92 7.60 -9.28
CA ARG A 125 -2.36 7.80 -10.67
C ARG A 125 -3.15 9.10 -10.83
N VAL A 126 -4.06 9.41 -9.90
CA VAL A 126 -4.80 10.69 -9.90
C VAL A 126 -3.86 11.88 -9.65
N ILE A 127 -2.91 11.75 -8.71
CA ILE A 127 -1.88 12.77 -8.45
C ILE A 127 -1.08 13.07 -9.73
N GLY A 128 -0.64 12.04 -10.45
CA GLY A 128 0.11 12.22 -11.68
C GLY A 128 -0.70 12.94 -12.78
N GLU A 129 -2.00 12.69 -12.86
CA GLU A 129 -2.87 13.43 -13.78
C GLU A 129 -3.09 14.89 -13.34
N LEU A 130 -3.21 15.18 -12.04
CA LEU A 130 -3.22 16.56 -11.53
C LEU A 130 -1.92 17.30 -11.86
N GLU A 131 -0.78 16.61 -11.72
CA GLU A 131 0.55 17.12 -12.02
C GLU A 131 0.71 17.64 -13.45
N ARG A 132 -0.06 17.12 -14.42
CA ARG A 132 -0.03 17.57 -15.82
C ARG A 132 -0.31 19.07 -16.00
N ARG A 133 -0.95 19.72 -15.01
CA ARG A 133 -1.24 21.16 -15.03
C ARG A 133 -0.27 21.99 -14.20
N LEU A 134 0.71 21.36 -13.56
CA LEU A 134 1.72 22.01 -12.74
C LEU A 134 3.05 22.16 -13.51
N PRO A 135 3.93 23.09 -13.10
CA PRO A 135 5.19 23.35 -13.82
C PRO A 135 6.19 22.19 -13.79
N ALA A 136 6.06 21.25 -12.86
CA ALA A 136 6.95 20.12 -12.70
C ALA A 136 6.16 18.82 -12.51
N LEU A 137 6.76 17.70 -12.91
CA LEU A 137 6.19 16.35 -12.82
C LEU A 137 6.99 15.44 -11.86
N PRO A 138 7.17 15.83 -10.58
CA PRO A 138 8.03 15.09 -9.67
C PRO A 138 7.57 13.65 -9.45
N TYR A 139 6.27 13.39 -9.23
CA TYR A 139 5.76 12.03 -9.02
C TYR A 139 5.57 11.26 -10.32
N ARG A 140 4.97 11.90 -11.33
CA ARG A 140 4.55 11.20 -12.57
C ARG A 140 5.74 10.78 -13.43
N ASP A 141 6.76 11.62 -13.53
CA ASP A 141 7.86 11.42 -14.47
C ASP A 141 9.19 11.23 -13.75
N ALA A 142 9.65 12.22 -12.99
CA ALA A 142 11.00 12.22 -12.42
C ALA A 142 11.23 11.06 -11.44
N GLU A 143 10.39 10.92 -10.40
CA GLU A 143 10.54 9.85 -9.41
C GLU A 143 10.33 8.47 -10.04
N TRP A 144 9.33 8.31 -10.90
CA TRP A 144 9.05 7.02 -11.55
C TRP A 144 10.20 6.56 -12.46
N LEU A 145 10.83 7.50 -13.18
CA LEU A 145 12.00 7.26 -14.01
C LEU A 145 13.22 6.85 -13.15
N GLU A 146 13.49 7.56 -12.06
CA GLU A 146 14.59 7.27 -11.14
C GLU A 146 14.42 5.89 -10.47
N LEU A 147 13.20 5.52 -10.11
CA LEU A 147 12.86 4.18 -9.60
C LEU A 147 12.93 3.08 -10.68
N GLY A 148 13.23 3.46 -11.93
CA GLY A 148 13.46 2.55 -13.04
C GLY A 148 12.19 2.00 -13.66
N GLU A 149 11.07 2.72 -13.53
CA GLU A 149 9.78 2.43 -14.16
C GLU A 149 9.26 1.00 -13.90
N GLY A 150 9.59 0.43 -12.75
CA GLY A 150 9.24 -0.94 -12.39
C GLY A 150 10.00 -2.04 -13.16
N LYS A 151 10.97 -1.67 -14.01
CA LYS A 151 11.74 -2.60 -14.85
C LYS A 151 12.96 -3.21 -14.16
N SER A 152 13.40 -2.63 -13.04
CA SER A 152 14.61 -3.08 -12.33
C SER A 152 14.37 -3.23 -10.84
N TRP A 153 14.36 -4.49 -10.38
CA TRP A 153 14.32 -4.80 -8.94
C TRP A 153 15.55 -4.31 -8.19
N ARG A 154 16.68 -4.10 -8.88
CA ARG A 154 17.91 -3.52 -8.30
C ARG A 154 17.76 -2.04 -8.00
N ARG A 155 16.92 -1.31 -8.74
CA ARG A 155 16.64 0.11 -8.50
C ARG A 155 15.56 0.30 -7.45
N TYR A 156 14.49 -0.49 -7.51
CA TYR A 156 13.40 -0.37 -6.56
C TYR A 156 12.76 -1.72 -6.26
N VAL A 157 12.73 -2.08 -4.97
CA VAL A 157 11.94 -3.19 -4.45
C VAL A 157 10.69 -2.59 -3.82
N PRO A 158 9.48 -2.87 -4.37
CA PRO A 158 8.25 -2.36 -3.77
C PRO A 158 8.12 -2.86 -2.34
N LEU A 159 7.94 -1.93 -1.39
CA LEU A 159 7.78 -2.24 0.03
C LEU A 159 6.70 -3.29 0.29
N THR A 160 5.62 -3.29 -0.52
CA THR A 160 4.57 -4.31 -0.44
C THR A 160 5.09 -5.74 -0.57
N ARG A 161 6.14 -5.99 -1.37
CA ARG A 161 6.69 -7.36 -1.49
C ARG A 161 7.26 -7.83 -0.16
N VAL A 162 7.95 -6.96 0.56
CA VAL A 162 8.52 -7.26 1.88
C VAL A 162 7.40 -7.43 2.90
N GLU A 163 6.45 -6.51 2.94
CA GLU A 163 5.35 -6.53 3.90
C GLU A 163 4.44 -7.74 3.77
N LEU A 164 4.20 -8.24 2.54
CA LEU A 164 3.38 -9.45 2.32
C LEU A 164 4.09 -10.73 2.77
N GLY A 165 5.43 -10.73 2.85
CA GLY A 165 6.19 -11.88 3.35
C GLY A 165 6.01 -12.10 4.86
N VAL A 166 5.88 -11.03 5.63
CA VAL A 166 5.77 -11.09 7.09
C VAL A 166 4.54 -11.89 7.58
N PRO A 167 3.29 -11.59 7.17
CA PRO A 167 2.13 -12.39 7.55
C PRO A 167 2.22 -13.84 7.06
N ALA A 168 2.85 -14.09 5.90
CA ALA A 168 3.03 -15.44 5.39
C ALA A 168 3.96 -16.28 6.30
N ILE A 169 5.04 -15.68 6.81
CA ILE A 169 5.95 -16.32 7.76
C ILE A 169 5.21 -16.66 9.07
N PHE A 170 4.46 -15.71 9.65
CA PHE A 170 3.69 -15.97 10.87
C PHE A 170 2.61 -17.04 10.66
N ALA A 171 1.87 -16.99 9.54
CA ALA A 171 0.89 -18.01 9.21
C ALA A 171 1.52 -19.40 9.12
N ALA A 172 2.68 -19.53 8.47
CA ALA A 172 3.43 -20.79 8.41
C ALA A 172 3.83 -21.29 9.81
N LEU A 173 4.32 -20.41 10.69
CA LEU A 173 4.66 -20.75 12.07
C LEU A 173 3.44 -21.27 12.86
N TYR A 174 2.29 -20.59 12.76
CA TYR A 174 1.08 -21.04 13.44
C TYR A 174 0.56 -22.37 12.90
N LEU A 175 0.62 -22.60 11.59
CA LEU A 175 0.27 -23.88 10.99
C LEU A 175 1.18 -25.02 11.49
N LEU A 176 2.48 -24.78 11.57
CA LEU A 176 3.42 -25.75 12.13
C LEU A 176 3.09 -26.10 13.59
N ILE A 177 2.74 -25.11 14.41
CA ILE A 177 2.33 -25.33 15.81
C ILE A 177 1.05 -26.19 15.88
N VAL A 178 0.04 -25.88 15.05
CA VAL A 178 -1.21 -26.65 15.00
C VAL A 178 -0.96 -28.09 14.56
N VAL A 179 -0.15 -28.29 13.51
CA VAL A 179 0.21 -29.62 13.01
C VAL A 179 0.98 -30.42 14.06
N ALA A 180 1.97 -29.81 14.72
CA ALA A 180 2.73 -30.45 15.79
C ALA A 180 1.82 -30.89 16.95
N ALA A 181 0.89 -30.02 17.37
CA ALA A 181 -0.08 -30.34 18.43
C ALA A 181 -1.03 -31.49 18.05
N LEU A 182 -1.41 -31.60 16.77
CA LEU A 182 -2.23 -32.70 16.27
C LEU A 182 -1.47 -34.03 16.24
N ILE A 183 -0.17 -34.00 15.90
CA ILE A 183 0.70 -35.19 15.87
C ILE A 183 1.07 -35.65 17.29
N SER A 184 1.18 -34.73 18.24
CA SER A 184 1.53 -35.05 19.64
C SER A 184 0.37 -35.57 20.48
N ARG A 185 -0.80 -35.85 19.87
CA ARG A 185 -1.90 -36.61 20.49
C ARG A 185 -1.57 -38.10 20.52
#